data_AF-A0A6I1KJ48-F1
#
_entry.id   AF-A0A6I1KJ48-F1
#
_cell.length_a   1.000
_cell.length_b   1.000
_cell.length_c   1.000
_cell.angle_alpha   90.00
_cell.angle_beta   90.00
_cell.angle_gamma   90.00
#
_symmetry.space_group_name_H-M   'P 1'
#
loop_
_entity.id
_entity.type
_entity.pdbx_description
1 polymer ?
#
loop_
_entity_poly.entity_id
_entity_poly.type
_entity_poly.pdbx_seq_one_letter_code
_entity_poly.pdbx_strand_id
1 'polypeptide(L)'
;MSSQQTAKVAAELLASTDPLVRIPTKKEKRNLLMAYASKNKVIYGNAFDAVRLEKNFDLNDIESVIHNIDCITLIEVKSTSKENIDSSFSGYFFGLTTAELLVAQNLGDKYRFIFVNTLTGVCMELKLNEIFAKAKGIYPQWSISF
;
A
#
# COMPACT_ATOMS: atom_id res chain seq x y z
N MET A 1 -6.72 -19.22 4.98
CA MET A 1 -7.27 -17.85 4.92
C MET A 1 -7.08 -17.31 3.51
N SER A 2 -7.98 -16.49 2.98
CA SER A 2 -7.79 -15.87 1.66
C SER A 2 -6.74 -14.74 1.74
N SER A 3 -6.17 -14.36 0.60
CA SER A 3 -5.22 -13.24 0.49
C SER A 3 -5.82 -11.91 0.96
N GLN A 4 -7.11 -11.66 0.72
CA GLN A 4 -7.80 -10.45 1.18
C GLN A 4 -7.98 -10.40 2.70
N GLN A 5 -8.24 -11.54 3.34
CA GLN A 5 -8.35 -11.59 4.80
C GLN A 5 -7.01 -11.30 5.49
N THR A 6 -5.91 -11.76 4.89
CA THR A 6 -4.56 -11.51 5.43
C THR A 6 -4.10 -10.08 5.22
N ALA A 7 -4.45 -9.43 4.10
CA ALA A 7 -4.11 -8.02 3.85
C ALA A 7 -4.77 -7.06 4.86
N LYS A 8 -6.05 -7.30 5.19
CA LYS A 8 -6.75 -6.51 6.22
C LYS A 8 -6.08 -6.64 7.60
N VAL A 9 -5.80 -7.88 8.03
CA VAL A 9 -5.12 -8.14 9.30
C VAL A 9 -3.73 -7.50 9.34
N ALA A 10 -3.00 -7.56 8.22
CA ALA A 10 -1.70 -6.90 8.10
C ALA A 10 -1.81 -5.37 8.20
N ALA A 11 -2.80 -4.76 7.56
CA ALA A 11 -3.04 -3.32 7.68
C ALA A 11 -3.40 -2.91 9.12
N GLU A 12 -4.20 -3.72 9.83
CA GLU A 12 -4.54 -3.50 11.24
C GLU A 12 -3.31 -3.65 12.15
N LEU A 13 -2.45 -4.63 11.87
CA LEU A 13 -1.17 -4.80 12.57
C LEU A 13 -0.27 -3.57 12.35
N LEU A 14 -0.18 -3.04 11.13
CA LEU A 14 0.58 -1.83 10.84
C LEU A 14 0.02 -0.61 11.57
N ALA A 15 -1.30 -0.41 11.56
CA ALA A 15 -1.94 0.71 12.25
C ALA A 15 -1.81 0.62 13.78
N SER A 16 -1.66 -0.58 14.34
CA SER A 16 -1.42 -0.76 15.79
C SER A 16 0.04 -0.55 16.20
N THR A 17 0.99 -0.61 15.25
CA THR A 17 2.43 -0.47 15.51
C THR A 17 2.99 0.89 15.11
N ASP A 18 2.45 1.53 14.07
CA ASP A 18 2.81 2.87 13.62
C ASP A 18 1.61 3.84 13.86
N PRO A 19 1.69 4.76 14.83
CA PRO A 19 0.58 5.66 15.15
C PRO A 19 0.27 6.67 14.04
N LEU A 20 1.15 6.82 13.05
CA LEU A 20 0.92 7.66 11.88
C LEU A 20 0.15 6.93 10.78
N VAL A 21 0.05 5.59 10.86
CA VAL A 21 -0.67 4.76 9.90
C VAL A 21 -2.14 4.66 10.29
N ARG A 22 -3.00 4.93 9.33
CA ARG A 22 -4.46 4.86 9.47
C ARG A 22 -5.04 4.04 8.33
N ILE A 23 -6.07 3.27 8.63
CA ILE A 23 -6.90 2.60 7.62
C ILE A 23 -8.07 3.55 7.32
N PRO A 24 -8.10 4.18 6.13
CA PRO A 24 -9.17 5.11 5.80
C PRO A 24 -10.48 4.37 5.58
N THR A 25 -11.56 4.96 6.09
CA THR A 25 -12.94 4.55 5.79
C THR A 25 -13.26 4.72 4.30
N LYS A 26 -14.38 4.15 3.85
CA LYS A 26 -14.83 4.30 2.45
C LYS A 26 -15.00 5.77 2.02
N LYS A 27 -15.49 6.63 2.91
CA LYS A 27 -15.65 8.07 2.65
C LYS A 27 -14.29 8.76 2.53
N GLU A 28 -13.38 8.49 3.46
CA GLU A 28 -12.03 9.04 3.43
C GLU A 28 -11.24 8.57 2.21
N LYS A 29 -11.34 7.28 1.83
CA LYS A 29 -10.77 6.77 0.56
C LYS A 29 -11.28 7.55 -0.64
N ARG A 30 -12.58 7.80 -0.74
CA ARG A 30 -13.15 8.60 -1.83
C ARG A 30 -12.59 10.03 -1.85
N ASN A 31 -12.48 10.67 -0.69
CA ASN A 31 -11.89 12.01 -0.58
C ASN A 31 -10.42 12.03 -1.04
N LEU A 32 -9.64 11.02 -0.65
CA LEU A 32 -8.26 10.84 -1.12
C LEU A 32 -8.22 10.73 -2.65
N LEU A 33 -9.02 9.85 -3.25
CA LEU A 33 -9.06 9.70 -4.72
C LEU A 33 -9.37 11.04 -5.42
N MET A 34 -10.36 11.79 -4.92
CA MET A 34 -10.75 13.08 -5.49
C MET A 34 -9.66 14.14 -5.33
N ALA A 35 -9.02 14.21 -4.16
CA ALA A 35 -7.94 15.16 -3.90
C ALA A 35 -6.74 14.90 -4.80
N TYR A 36 -6.32 13.64 -4.94
CA TYR A 36 -5.24 13.23 -5.84
C TYR A 36 -5.58 13.49 -7.31
N ALA A 37 -6.81 13.21 -7.74
CA ALA A 37 -7.28 13.55 -9.09
C ALA A 37 -7.23 15.06 -9.36
N SER A 38 -7.60 15.92 -8.39
CA SER A 38 -7.53 17.38 -8.53
C SER A 38 -6.11 17.92 -8.73
N LYS A 39 -5.10 17.12 -8.39
CA LYS A 39 -3.67 17.40 -8.61
C LYS A 39 -3.09 16.67 -9.81
N ASN A 40 -3.93 16.15 -10.71
CA ASN A 40 -3.55 15.32 -11.86
C ASN A 40 -2.77 14.05 -11.49
N LYS A 41 -2.90 13.56 -10.26
CA LYS A 41 -2.25 12.34 -9.77
C LYS A 41 -3.30 11.24 -9.61
N VAL A 42 -3.76 10.64 -10.71
CA VAL A 42 -4.81 9.61 -10.65
C VAL A 42 -4.36 8.38 -9.87
N ILE A 43 -5.18 7.97 -8.91
CA ILE A 43 -5.08 6.67 -8.23
C ILE A 43 -6.02 5.70 -8.92
N TYR A 44 -5.49 4.65 -9.52
CA TYR A 44 -6.28 3.68 -10.27
C TYR A 44 -7.05 2.74 -9.33
N GLY A 45 -8.38 2.69 -9.50
CA GLY A 45 -9.27 1.88 -8.68
C GLY A 45 -9.25 2.33 -7.21
N ASN A 46 -8.62 1.53 -6.37
CA ASN A 46 -8.35 1.81 -4.95
C ASN A 46 -7.04 1.11 -4.54
N ALA A 47 -5.97 1.26 -5.34
CA ALA A 47 -4.69 0.57 -5.15
C ALA A 47 -3.91 1.10 -3.93
N PHE A 48 -4.50 1.04 -2.74
CA PHE A 48 -3.87 1.25 -1.44
C PHE A 48 -4.80 0.75 -0.33
N ASP A 49 -4.21 0.23 0.74
CA ASP A 49 -4.91 -0.30 1.90
C ASP A 49 -4.96 0.71 3.05
N ALA A 50 -3.87 1.45 3.25
CA ALA A 50 -3.68 2.38 4.36
C ALA A 50 -3.03 3.69 3.91
N VAL A 51 -2.97 4.66 4.82
CA VAL A 51 -2.25 5.92 4.64
C VAL A 51 -1.37 6.19 5.84
N ARG A 52 -0.20 6.78 5.62
CA ARG A 52 0.63 7.38 6.68
C ARG A 52 0.52 8.89 6.58
N LEU A 53 0.17 9.55 7.69
CA LEU A 53 0.03 11.00 7.75
C LEU A 53 1.20 11.60 8.54
N GLU A 54 1.95 12.53 7.94
CA GLU A 54 3.05 13.23 8.63
C GLU A 54 2.55 14.12 9.78
N LYS A 55 1.28 14.52 9.71
CA LYS A 55 0.56 15.27 10.75
C LYS A 55 -0.93 14.90 10.72
N ASN A 56 -1.62 15.10 11.83
CA ASN A 56 -3.05 14.81 11.92
C ASN A 56 -3.91 15.90 11.26
N PHE A 57 -4.87 15.47 10.46
CA PHE A 57 -5.93 16.30 9.90
C PHE A 57 -7.15 15.42 9.55
N ASP A 58 -8.29 16.06 9.32
CA ASP A 58 -9.52 15.35 8.98
C ASP A 58 -9.50 14.89 7.52
N LEU A 59 -9.67 13.58 7.31
CA LEU A 59 -9.80 12.97 5.99
C LEU A 59 -11.25 12.97 5.48
N ASN A 60 -12.23 13.29 6.35
CA ASN A 60 -13.65 13.41 5.97
C ASN A 60 -13.97 14.74 5.31
N ASP A 61 -13.11 15.74 5.49
CA ASP A 61 -13.14 17.02 4.79
C ASP A 61 -12.20 16.99 3.58
N ILE A 62 -12.75 17.17 2.38
CA ILE A 62 -11.98 17.14 1.14
C ILE A 62 -11.04 18.33 1.01
N GLU A 63 -11.39 19.51 1.54
CA GLU A 63 -10.54 20.70 1.45
C GLU A 63 -9.29 20.53 2.32
N SER A 64 -9.47 20.03 3.54
CA SER A 64 -8.38 19.58 4.42
C SER A 64 -7.45 18.57 3.72
N VAL A 65 -8.00 17.55 3.04
CA VAL A 65 -7.19 16.56 2.31
C VAL A 65 -6.39 17.21 1.17
N ILE A 66 -7.02 18.07 0.37
CA ILE A 66 -6.37 18.77 -0.75
C ILE A 66 -5.22 19.66 -0.24
N HIS A 67 -5.46 20.39 0.85
CA HIS A 67 -4.47 21.27 1.45
C HIS A 67 -3.25 20.52 2.01
N ASN A 68 -3.47 19.32 2.55
CA ASN A 68 -2.45 18.52 3.22
C ASN A 68 -1.95 17.33 2.39
N ILE A 69 -2.22 17.30 1.08
CA ILE A 69 -1.95 16.13 0.24
C ILE A 69 -0.48 15.70 0.24
N ASP A 70 0.44 16.67 0.34
CA ASP A 70 1.88 16.39 0.38
C ASP A 70 2.33 15.77 1.70
N CYS A 71 1.51 15.81 2.75
CA CYS A 71 1.76 15.13 4.02
C CYS A 71 1.20 13.70 4.06
N ILE A 72 0.71 13.17 2.94
CA ILE A 72 0.10 11.85 2.84
C ILE A 72 1.01 10.91 2.07
N THR A 73 1.34 9.76 2.66
CA THR A 73 1.91 8.62 1.95
C THR A 73 0.85 7.53 1.83
N LEU A 74 0.57 7.06 0.62
CA LEU A 74 -0.30 5.90 0.40
C LEU A 74 0.48 4.61 0.61
N ILE A 75 -0.15 3.62 1.24
CA ILE A 75 0.46 2.34 1.57
C ILE A 75 -0.38 1.21 0.97
N GLU A 76 0.28 0.39 0.16
CA GLU A 76 -0.24 -0.91 -0.28
C GLU A 76 0.37 -2.02 0.57
N VAL A 77 -0.47 -2.88 1.14
CA VAL A 77 -0.03 -3.95 2.04
C VAL A 77 0.01 -5.27 1.30
N LYS A 78 1.16 -5.94 1.33
CA LYS A 78 1.34 -7.28 0.78
C LYS A 78 1.61 -8.24 1.94
N SER A 79 0.75 -9.22 2.13
CA SER A 79 0.79 -10.06 3.32
C SER A 79 1.04 -11.53 3.01
N THR A 80 1.67 -12.22 3.95
CA THR A 80 1.78 -13.68 4.01
C THR A 80 1.58 -14.15 5.44
N SER A 81 1.13 -15.39 5.60
CA SER A 81 1.06 -16.08 6.90
C SER A 81 1.81 -17.41 6.83
N LYS A 82 2.87 -17.48 6.00
CA LYS A 82 3.68 -18.69 5.89
C LYS A 82 4.75 -18.71 6.97
N GLU A 83 4.91 -19.89 7.56
CA GLU A 83 6.01 -20.21 8.45
C GLU A 83 7.34 -20.29 7.67
N ASN A 84 8.46 -20.14 8.38
CA ASN A 84 9.82 -20.26 7.84
C ASN A 84 10.18 -19.26 6.72
N ILE A 85 9.46 -18.13 6.64
CA ILE A 85 9.89 -16.98 5.84
C ILE A 85 10.77 -16.08 6.71
N ASP A 86 11.99 -15.81 6.24
CA ASP A 86 12.91 -14.92 6.92
C ASP A 86 12.48 -13.43 6.85
N SER A 87 13.18 -12.57 7.59
CA SER A 87 12.89 -11.13 7.61
C SER A 87 13.13 -10.42 6.27
N SER A 88 13.82 -11.07 5.33
CA SER A 88 14.06 -10.56 3.99
C SER A 88 13.00 -10.96 2.97
N PHE A 89 12.04 -11.80 3.37
CA PHE A 89 11.05 -12.45 2.52
C PHE A 89 11.65 -13.26 1.35
N SER A 90 12.87 -13.77 1.53
CA SER A 90 13.59 -14.49 0.48
C SER A 90 12.83 -15.77 0.07
N GLY A 91 12.71 -15.99 -1.24
CA GLY A 91 12.04 -17.17 -1.79
C GLY A 91 10.51 -17.13 -1.75
N TYR A 92 9.90 -16.05 -1.26
CA TYR A 92 8.46 -15.85 -1.32
C TYR A 92 8.08 -14.84 -2.42
N PHE A 93 6.98 -15.12 -3.12
CA PHE A 93 6.49 -14.27 -4.21
C PHE A 93 5.27 -13.47 -3.75
N PHE A 94 5.37 -12.15 -3.89
CA PHE A 94 4.24 -11.24 -3.75
C PHE A 94 3.77 -10.80 -5.14
N GLY A 95 2.45 -10.77 -5.33
CA GLY A 95 1.85 -10.23 -6.55
C GLY A 95 1.70 -8.72 -6.43
N LEU A 96 2.11 -7.98 -7.46
CA LEU A 96 1.77 -6.58 -7.66
C LEU A 96 0.77 -6.46 -8.81
N THR A 97 -0.30 -5.70 -8.62
CA THR A 97 -1.25 -5.44 -9.71
C THR A 97 -0.77 -4.28 -10.59
N THR A 98 -1.23 -4.24 -11.83
CA THR A 98 -0.90 -3.12 -12.74
C THR A 98 -1.37 -1.78 -12.19
N ALA A 99 -2.50 -1.73 -11.48
CA ALA A 99 -2.97 -0.51 -10.82
C ALA A 99 -1.96 -0.03 -9.78
N GLU A 100 -1.44 -0.92 -8.93
CA GLU A 100 -0.42 -0.58 -7.93
C GLU A 100 0.89 -0.10 -8.57
N LEU A 101 1.34 -0.76 -9.64
CA LEU A 101 2.54 -0.34 -10.36
C LEU A 101 2.38 1.07 -10.92
N LEU A 102 1.25 1.36 -11.58
CA LEU A 102 0.97 2.69 -12.16
C LEU A 102 0.87 3.77 -11.08
N VAL A 103 0.20 3.49 -9.95
CA VAL A 103 0.08 4.45 -8.85
C VAL A 103 1.45 4.70 -8.20
N ALA A 104 2.24 3.65 -7.97
CA ALA A 104 3.58 3.79 -7.41
C ALA A 104 4.53 4.59 -8.33
N GLN A 105 4.45 4.39 -9.65
CA GLN A 105 5.19 5.18 -10.63
C GLN A 105 4.76 6.66 -10.62
N ASN A 106 3.46 6.92 -10.53
CA ASN A 106 2.90 8.28 -10.54
C ASN A 106 3.25 9.06 -9.25
N LEU A 107 3.17 8.40 -8.10
CA LEU A 107 3.33 9.05 -6.80
C LEU A 107 4.76 9.01 -6.26
N GLY A 108 5.62 8.12 -6.79
CA GLY A 108 7.02 7.98 -6.40
C GLY A 108 7.17 7.85 -4.88
N ASP A 109 7.78 8.87 -4.27
CA ASP A 109 8.07 8.88 -2.84
C ASP A 109 6.83 8.96 -1.93
N LYS A 110 5.64 9.25 -2.47
CA LYS A 110 4.38 9.28 -1.71
C LYS A 110 3.57 7.98 -1.83
N TYR A 111 4.18 6.91 -2.32
CA TYR A 111 3.61 5.56 -2.32
C TYR A 111 4.60 4.54 -1.80
N ARG A 112 4.14 3.62 -0.96
CA ARG A 112 4.95 2.57 -0.34
C ARG A 112 4.25 1.22 -0.42
N PHE A 113 5.05 0.19 -0.61
CA PHE A 113 4.63 -1.19 -0.38
C PHE A 113 5.13 -1.60 0.99
N ILE A 114 4.26 -2.18 1.81
CA ILE A 114 4.65 -2.79 3.08
C ILE A 114 4.34 -4.28 3.03
N PHE A 115 5.40 -5.08 3.06
CA PHE A 115 5.36 -6.53 3.08
C PHE A 115 5.29 -7.00 4.54
N VAL A 116 4.28 -7.79 4.88
CA VAL A 116 4.00 -8.21 6.26
C VAL A 116 3.88 -9.72 6.34
N ASN A 117 4.61 -10.33 7.28
CA ASN A 117 4.31 -11.68 7.74
C ASN A 117 3.39 -11.59 8.97
N THR A 118 2.12 -11.94 8.81
CA THR A 118 1.13 -11.81 9.89
C THR A 118 1.31 -12.82 11.02
N LEU A 119 2.11 -13.89 10.83
CA LEU A 119 2.45 -14.84 11.90
C LEU A 119 3.60 -14.33 12.76
N THR A 120 4.65 -13.78 12.16
CA THR A 120 5.87 -13.37 12.88
C THR A 120 5.90 -11.88 13.23
N GLY A 121 5.02 -11.07 12.63
CA GLY A 121 4.99 -9.62 12.77
C GLY A 121 6.09 -8.89 11.99
N VAL A 122 6.95 -9.61 11.25
CA VAL A 122 7.99 -9.03 10.41
C VAL A 122 7.36 -8.12 9.35
N CYS A 123 7.91 -6.91 9.22
CA CYS A 123 7.51 -5.94 8.21
C CYS A 123 8.73 -5.48 7.39
N MET A 124 8.52 -5.27 6.09
CA MET A 124 9.49 -4.65 5.20
C MET A 124 8.79 -3.59 4.34
N GLU A 125 9.23 -2.34 4.46
CA GLU A 125 8.72 -1.22 3.65
C GLU A 125 9.68 -0.95 2.49
N LEU A 126 9.14 -0.85 1.27
CA LEU A 126 9.91 -0.55 0.06
C LEU A 126 9.15 0.39 -0.88
N LYS A 127 9.91 1.19 -1.64
CA LYS A 127 9.49 1.86 -2.87
C LYS A 127 9.51 0.90 -4.05
N LEU A 128 8.87 1.30 -5.14
CA LEU A 128 8.86 0.49 -6.36
C LEU A 128 10.27 0.24 -6.94
N ASN A 129 11.13 1.26 -6.96
CA ASN A 129 12.51 1.12 -7.45
C ASN A 129 13.35 0.21 -6.52
N GLU A 130 13.10 0.24 -5.22
CA GLU A 130 13.77 -0.62 -4.25
C GLU A 130 13.30 -2.08 -4.38
N ILE A 131 12.01 -2.31 -4.68
CA ILE A 131 11.51 -3.64 -5.04
C ILE A 131 12.24 -4.17 -6.26
N PHE A 132 12.33 -3.38 -7.33
CA PHE A 132 13.03 -3.79 -8.55
C PHE A 132 14.53 -4.04 -8.32
N ALA A 133 15.18 -3.24 -7.47
CA ALA A 133 16.59 -3.45 -7.12
C ALA A 133 16.82 -4.72 -6.28
N LYS A 134 15.84 -5.11 -5.45
CA LYS A 134 15.93 -6.30 -4.57
C LYS A 134 15.43 -7.59 -5.24
N ALA A 135 14.58 -7.48 -6.25
CA ALA A 135 13.94 -8.62 -6.88
C ALA A 135 14.97 -9.56 -7.55
N LYS A 136 15.00 -10.82 -7.13
CA LYS A 136 15.80 -11.88 -7.78
C LYS A 136 15.14 -12.47 -9.03
N GLY A 137 13.85 -12.23 -9.22
CA GLY A 137 13.07 -12.66 -10.37
C GLY A 137 11.77 -11.88 -10.44
N ILE A 138 11.38 -11.47 -11.63
CA ILE A 138 10.15 -10.73 -11.91
C ILE A 138 9.41 -11.50 -12.99
N TYR A 139 8.16 -11.86 -12.71
CA TYR A 139 7.29 -12.59 -13.63
C TYR A 139 6.04 -11.74 -13.89
N PRO A 140 6.09 -10.81 -14.87
CA PRO A 140 4.92 -10.02 -15.24
C PRO A 140 3.82 -10.96 -15.76
N GLN A 141 2.58 -10.82 -15.29
CA GLN A 141 1.49 -11.69 -15.72
C GLN A 141 0.26 -10.94 -16.19
N TRP A 142 -0.22 -11.33 -17.38
CA TRP A 142 -1.58 -11.18 -17.87
C TRP A 142 -1.90 -12.47 -18.62
N SER A 143 -2.77 -13.31 -18.06
CA SER A 143 -3.12 -14.60 -18.69
C SER A 143 -4.62 -14.67 -18.94
N ILE A 144 -4.99 -14.89 -20.20
CA ILE A 144 -6.37 -14.90 -20.71
C ILE A 144 -6.58 -16.24 -21.41
N SER A 145 -7.68 -16.94 -21.12
CA SER A 145 -8.22 -18.03 -21.96
C SER A 145 -9.71 -17.85 -22.13
N PHE A 146 -10.22 -18.16 -23.32
CA PHE A 146 -11.62 -18.06 -23.69
C PHE A 146 -12.39 -19.32 -23.33
#